data_AF-A0A976GSM5-F1
#
_entry.id   AF-A0A976GSM5-F1
#
_cell.length_a   1.000
_cell.length_b   1.000
_cell.length_c   1.000
_cell.angle_alpha   90.00
_cell.angle_beta   90.00
_cell.angle_gamma   90.00
#
_symmetry.space_group_name_H-M   'P 1'
#
loop_
_entity.id
_entity.type
_entity.pdbx_description
1 polymer ?
#
loop_
_entity_poly.entity_id
_entity_poly.type
_entity_poly.pdbx_seq_one_letter_code
_entity_poly.pdbx_strand_id
1 'polypeptide(L)'
;MKTSSSMLYALFKIVFFQVLLGLYFPLCAQFTTPTLNGNIGANEYGDHNTGQNFSDNWYLTWDNDNLYIALQNSPVGEGCVIYLKTSTPIPINGDTSTDGSNTGLNYDGTNFAELPFRANLVIYVRNFYREYRTAIGTNTWSSPNTLFSYFDNASNIREISLPWSVIGGRPTSFAWFGYVTSGGGSVYNTTPSQNTTGNIGTSARYERYFMVNNTNDTASIKPFSRNCYVFNRTTDASGFGDIQCWDFTMNTSGRSIFRRTTAGNKNWDIGGSLIVENGTIDFGNVDYSGVGVIATTNIGGDLNISNGSVIVRGNRDIFQINGNFLMTNGVFSLSTLSASTGFLLRGNWNRTGGTFTHNDRTVTFNGTNLQTLQNTAITENFYNLTLNKSNNIDLQLLSNISITNALTITLGDLDLNGKNIDLLTAGFLSEDILNGHLVKDKTAVDDYNQGGKIIANNRAVTNTVTNLSGLGIVLSDATGYNVNIERMHYR
;
A
#
# COMPACT_ATOMS: atom_id res chain seq x y z
N MET A 1 -39.97 -64.23 6.39
CA MET A 1 -40.42 -62.85 6.65
C MET A 1 -39.30 -61.90 6.24
N LYS A 2 -39.46 -61.27 5.08
CA LYS A 2 -38.71 -60.07 4.65
C LYS A 2 -39.43 -58.85 5.23
N THR A 3 -38.71 -57.73 5.32
CA THR A 3 -39.04 -56.40 5.91
C THR A 3 -38.69 -56.34 7.41
N SER A 4 -37.88 -55.41 7.93
CA SER A 4 -37.87 -53.96 7.72
C SER A 4 -36.56 -53.27 8.17
N SER A 5 -35.37 -53.64 7.67
CA SER A 5 -34.14 -52.86 7.98
C SER A 5 -33.93 -51.62 7.10
N SER A 6 -34.68 -51.47 6.00
CA SER A 6 -34.52 -50.37 5.04
C SER A 6 -35.21 -49.06 5.45
N MET A 7 -36.25 -49.10 6.29
CA MET A 7 -36.89 -47.87 6.79
C MET A 7 -36.10 -47.19 7.91
N LEU A 8 -35.36 -47.95 8.73
CA LEU A 8 -34.56 -47.36 9.81
C LEU A 8 -33.33 -46.61 9.27
N TYR A 9 -32.77 -47.08 8.15
CA TYR A 9 -31.68 -46.39 7.43
C TYR A 9 -32.14 -45.16 6.64
N ALA A 10 -33.38 -45.15 6.14
CA ALA A 10 -33.95 -43.99 5.46
C ALA A 10 -34.32 -42.86 6.45
N LEU A 11 -34.84 -43.20 7.63
CA LEU A 11 -35.18 -42.21 8.66
C LEU A 11 -33.93 -41.56 9.27
N PHE A 12 -32.83 -42.29 9.40
CA PHE A 12 -31.56 -41.74 9.90
C PHE A 12 -30.87 -40.79 8.90
N LYS A 13 -31.07 -41.00 7.58
CA LYS A 13 -30.56 -40.07 6.56
C LYS A 13 -31.37 -38.78 6.46
N ILE A 14 -32.67 -38.80 6.73
CA ILE A 14 -33.51 -37.60 6.68
C ILE A 14 -33.29 -36.70 7.91
N VAL A 15 -33.04 -37.28 9.08
CA VAL A 15 -32.73 -36.50 10.30
C VAL A 15 -31.31 -35.92 10.26
N PHE A 16 -30.35 -36.57 9.60
CA PHE A 16 -28.99 -36.03 9.44
C PHE A 16 -28.85 -34.99 8.31
N PHE A 17 -29.82 -34.92 7.38
CA PHE A 17 -29.81 -33.94 6.28
C PHE A 17 -30.57 -32.65 6.61
N GLN A 18 -31.35 -32.61 7.70
CA GLN A 18 -32.05 -31.39 8.16
C GLN A 18 -31.33 -30.63 9.27
N VAL A 19 -30.30 -31.20 9.91
CA VAL A 19 -29.46 -30.48 10.90
C VAL A 19 -28.28 -29.75 10.24
N LEU A 20 -28.01 -30.01 8.96
CA LEU A 20 -27.02 -29.30 8.14
C LEU A 20 -27.67 -28.27 7.19
N LEU A 21 -28.79 -27.69 7.61
CA LEU A 21 -29.33 -26.43 7.06
C LEU A 21 -29.48 -25.39 8.18
N GLY A 22 -28.58 -25.45 9.16
CA GLY A 22 -28.19 -24.23 9.87
C GLY A 22 -27.60 -23.31 8.83
N LEU A 23 -28.41 -22.39 8.33
CA LEU A 23 -27.97 -21.23 7.57
C LEU A 23 -26.80 -20.61 8.33
N TYR A 24 -25.59 -20.96 7.91
CA TYR A 24 -24.39 -20.24 8.27
C TYR A 24 -24.50 -18.93 7.50
N PHE A 25 -25.38 -18.04 7.95
CA PHE A 25 -25.17 -16.64 7.65
C PHE A 25 -23.83 -16.33 8.31
N PRO A 26 -22.78 -15.97 7.57
CA PRO A 26 -21.65 -15.36 8.21
C PRO A 26 -22.25 -14.18 8.98
N LEU A 27 -22.22 -14.26 10.30
CA LEU A 27 -22.53 -13.12 11.14
C LEU A 27 -21.46 -12.11 10.74
N CYS A 28 -21.86 -11.17 9.88
CA CYS A 28 -20.96 -10.23 9.25
C CYS A 28 -20.40 -9.35 10.36
N ALA A 29 -19.25 -9.71 10.90
CA ALA A 29 -18.76 -9.19 12.18
C ALA A 29 -18.44 -7.67 12.16
N GLN A 30 -18.64 -6.98 11.03
CA GLN A 30 -18.49 -5.54 10.87
C GLN A 30 -19.80 -4.78 10.63
N PHE A 31 -20.89 -5.50 10.33
CA PHE A 31 -22.20 -4.95 9.94
C PHE A 31 -23.20 -5.28 11.04
N THR A 32 -23.63 -4.27 11.78
CA THR A 32 -24.56 -4.41 12.91
C THR A 32 -25.43 -3.16 13.01
N THR A 33 -26.68 -3.35 13.41
CA THR A 33 -27.61 -2.27 13.75
C THR A 33 -27.67 -2.15 15.28
N PRO A 34 -26.96 -1.20 15.89
CA PRO A 34 -26.97 -1.00 17.33
C PRO A 34 -28.27 -0.34 17.81
N THR A 35 -28.56 -0.45 19.11
CA THR A 35 -29.70 0.19 19.76
C THR A 35 -29.23 1.42 20.52
N LEU A 36 -29.50 2.62 19.99
CA LEU A 36 -29.10 3.87 20.63
C LEU A 36 -29.85 4.09 21.94
N ASN A 37 -29.20 3.81 23.06
CA ASN A 37 -29.77 3.84 24.41
C ASN A 37 -28.79 4.32 25.50
N GLY A 38 -27.59 4.74 25.10
CA GLY A 38 -26.51 5.22 25.96
C GLY A 38 -25.72 4.14 26.64
N ASN A 39 -25.90 2.88 26.28
CA ASN A 39 -25.17 1.77 26.86
C ASN A 39 -24.64 0.87 25.75
N ILE A 40 -23.31 0.81 25.62
CA ILE A 40 -22.64 -0.06 24.64
C ILE A 40 -22.68 -1.50 25.16
N GLY A 41 -23.60 -2.30 24.64
CA GLY A 41 -23.73 -3.72 24.93
C GLY A 41 -22.60 -4.55 24.32
N ALA A 42 -22.40 -5.77 24.82
CA ALA A 42 -21.42 -6.69 24.26
C ALA A 42 -21.70 -6.95 22.77
N ASN A 43 -20.70 -6.71 21.92
CA ASN A 43 -20.76 -6.85 20.47
C ASN A 43 -21.81 -6.01 19.74
N GLU A 44 -22.40 -5.01 20.39
CA GLU A 44 -23.45 -4.18 19.80
C GLU A 44 -23.00 -3.47 18.51
N TYR A 45 -21.73 -3.07 18.48
CA TYR A 45 -21.08 -2.44 17.34
C TYR A 45 -20.25 -3.44 16.51
N GLY A 46 -20.46 -4.75 16.66
CA GLY A 46 -19.59 -5.78 16.07
C GLY A 46 -18.46 -6.19 17.01
N ASP A 47 -17.30 -6.60 16.49
CA ASP A 47 -16.18 -7.06 17.32
C ASP A 47 -15.48 -5.89 18.04
N HIS A 48 -15.49 -5.92 19.37
CA HIS A 48 -14.93 -4.88 20.24
C HIS A 48 -13.42 -5.00 20.51
N ASN A 49 -12.70 -5.83 19.76
CA ASN A 49 -11.24 -5.86 19.80
C ASN A 49 -10.61 -4.68 19.03
N THR A 50 -9.44 -4.23 19.50
CA THR A 50 -8.70 -3.13 18.84
C THR A 50 -8.38 -3.48 17.39
N GLY A 51 -8.65 -2.54 16.49
CA GLY A 51 -8.44 -2.72 15.05
C GLY A 51 -9.58 -3.45 14.33
N GLN A 52 -10.65 -3.79 15.05
CA GLN A 52 -11.87 -4.36 14.50
C GLN A 52 -12.93 -3.26 14.37
N ASN A 53 -14.05 -3.38 15.08
CA ASN A 53 -15.07 -2.34 15.22
C ASN A 53 -14.84 -1.45 16.44
N PHE A 54 -13.67 -1.57 17.07
CA PHE A 54 -13.24 -0.77 18.21
C PHE A 54 -11.78 -0.26 18.06
N SER A 55 -11.55 0.98 18.47
CA SER A 55 -10.22 1.57 18.66
C SER A 55 -10.25 2.55 19.82
N ASP A 56 -9.46 2.28 20.86
CA ASP A 56 -9.32 3.06 22.09
C ASP A 56 -10.62 3.25 22.87
N ASN A 57 -11.48 4.17 22.46
CA ASN A 57 -12.78 4.43 23.08
C ASN A 57 -13.90 4.56 22.03
N TRP A 58 -13.57 4.39 20.75
CA TRP A 58 -14.47 4.59 19.63
C TRP A 58 -14.94 3.27 19.07
N TYR A 59 -16.20 3.25 18.70
CA TYR A 59 -16.87 2.13 18.06
C TYR A 59 -17.47 2.61 16.74
N LEU A 60 -17.38 1.78 15.71
CA LEU A 60 -17.88 2.11 14.39
C LEU A 60 -18.49 0.86 13.76
N THR A 61 -19.73 1.00 13.29
CA THR A 61 -20.43 -0.02 12.51
C THR A 61 -21.41 0.67 11.55
N TRP A 62 -22.05 -0.11 10.69
CA TRP A 62 -23.09 0.40 9.80
C TRP A 62 -24.07 -0.69 9.43
N ASP A 63 -25.22 -0.25 8.92
CA ASP A 63 -26.13 -1.10 8.19
C ASP A 63 -26.36 -0.57 6.75
N ASN A 64 -27.49 -0.91 6.14
CA ASN A 64 -27.84 -0.43 4.80
C ASN A 64 -28.25 1.04 4.80
N ASP A 65 -28.75 1.55 5.92
CA ASP A 65 -29.41 2.85 6.01
C ASP A 65 -28.56 3.88 6.75
N ASN A 66 -27.78 3.46 7.74
CA ASN A 66 -27.07 4.35 8.64
C ASN A 66 -25.62 3.94 8.93
N LEU A 67 -24.81 4.95 9.22
CA LEU A 67 -23.54 4.84 9.93
C LEU A 67 -23.80 4.98 11.43
N TYR A 68 -23.18 4.12 12.24
CA TYR A 68 -23.27 4.18 13.69
C TYR A 68 -21.90 4.38 14.32
N ILE A 69 -21.82 5.35 15.23
CA ILE A 69 -20.59 5.73 15.92
C ILE A 69 -20.90 5.80 17.41
N ALA A 70 -20.11 5.12 18.23
CA ALA A 70 -20.17 5.33 19.66
C ALA A 70 -18.81 5.71 20.23
N LEU A 71 -18.87 6.41 21.36
CA LEU A 71 -17.72 6.85 22.11
C LEU A 71 -18.02 6.69 23.59
N GLN A 72 -17.14 6.00 24.30
CA GLN A 72 -17.23 5.84 25.75
C GLN A 72 -16.10 6.58 26.47
N ASN A 73 -16.19 6.66 27.79
CA ASN A 73 -15.14 7.22 28.66
C ASN A 73 -14.72 8.65 28.23
N SER A 74 -15.67 9.46 27.75
CA SER A 74 -15.41 10.83 27.34
C SER A 74 -16.47 11.78 27.89
N PRO A 75 -16.09 12.89 28.57
CA PRO A 75 -17.03 13.90 29.05
C PRO A 75 -18.06 14.29 27.98
N VAL A 76 -19.35 14.13 28.28
CA VAL A 76 -20.44 14.50 27.35
C VAL A 76 -20.58 16.01 27.17
N GLY A 77 -20.09 16.80 28.13
CA GLY A 77 -20.05 18.26 28.00
C GLY A 77 -19.05 18.78 26.97
N GLU A 78 -18.15 17.95 26.45
CA GLU A 78 -17.11 18.31 25.48
C GLU A 78 -17.47 17.87 24.05
N GLY A 79 -16.94 18.59 23.07
CA GLY A 79 -17.30 18.41 21.66
C GLY A 79 -16.61 17.20 21.03
N CYS A 80 -17.40 16.22 20.60
CA CYS A 80 -16.96 15.12 19.74
C CYS A 80 -17.01 15.58 18.28
N VAL A 81 -15.87 15.55 17.58
CA VAL A 81 -15.76 15.99 16.18
C VAL A 81 -15.30 14.83 15.31
N ILE A 82 -15.99 14.60 14.20
CA ILE A 82 -15.70 13.51 13.26
C ILE A 82 -15.67 14.06 11.85
N TYR A 83 -14.66 13.69 11.07
CA TYR A 83 -14.59 13.98 9.64
C TYR A 83 -14.66 12.70 8.82
N LEU A 84 -15.41 12.75 7.72
CA LEU A 84 -15.63 11.63 6.81
C LEU A 84 -15.41 12.04 5.36
N LYS A 85 -14.84 11.13 4.57
CA LYS A 85 -14.67 11.22 3.12
C LYS A 85 -15.27 9.98 2.48
N THR A 86 -16.21 10.13 1.56
CA THR A 86 -16.95 9.02 0.94
C THR A 86 -16.43 8.59 -0.43
N SER A 87 -15.58 9.41 -1.06
CA SER A 87 -14.77 9.00 -2.21
C SER A 87 -13.32 8.86 -1.77
N THR A 88 -12.70 7.69 -1.90
CA THR A 88 -11.28 7.53 -1.51
C THR A 88 -10.41 7.50 -2.77
N PRO A 89 -9.97 8.66 -3.30
CA PRO A 89 -9.06 8.70 -4.43
C PRO A 89 -7.69 8.12 -4.07
N ILE A 90 -6.89 7.84 -5.09
CA ILE A 90 -5.48 7.49 -4.95
C ILE A 90 -4.67 8.56 -5.68
N PRO A 91 -3.84 9.37 -4.99
CA PRO A 91 -3.69 9.41 -3.53
C PRO A 91 -4.93 9.97 -2.81
N ILE A 92 -5.01 9.74 -1.49
CA ILE A 92 -6.18 10.13 -0.67
C ILE A 92 -6.46 11.64 -0.66
N ASN A 93 -5.42 12.44 -0.89
CA ASN A 93 -5.46 13.90 -0.96
C ASN A 93 -5.24 14.44 -2.39
N GLY A 94 -5.41 13.59 -3.41
CA GLY A 94 -5.25 13.95 -4.83
C GLY A 94 -6.50 14.57 -5.46
N ASP A 95 -7.53 14.85 -4.67
CA ASP A 95 -8.78 15.42 -5.12
C ASP A 95 -8.76 16.95 -5.21
N THR A 96 -9.78 17.48 -5.90
CA THR A 96 -9.88 18.90 -6.22
C THR A 96 -10.76 19.63 -5.22
N SER A 97 -10.82 20.95 -5.32
CA SER A 97 -11.65 21.77 -4.42
C SER A 97 -13.16 21.49 -4.55
N THR A 98 -13.64 20.83 -5.61
CA THR A 98 -15.05 20.48 -5.74
C THR A 98 -15.42 19.22 -4.96
N ASP A 99 -14.43 18.43 -4.53
CA ASP A 99 -14.64 17.10 -3.97
C ASP A 99 -14.78 17.07 -2.44
N GLY A 100 -14.71 18.23 -1.78
CA GLY A 100 -14.82 18.35 -0.33
C GLY A 100 -14.11 19.59 0.22
N SER A 101 -13.80 19.55 1.52
CA SER A 101 -13.02 20.58 2.20
C SER A 101 -11.75 20.00 2.82
N ASN A 102 -10.60 20.61 2.53
CA ASN A 102 -9.35 20.34 3.25
C ASN A 102 -9.21 21.18 4.53
N THR A 103 -10.01 22.24 4.66
CA THR A 103 -10.04 23.04 5.87
C THR A 103 -11.11 22.48 6.81
N GLY A 104 -10.77 22.38 8.09
CA GLY A 104 -11.74 21.98 9.10
C GLY A 104 -12.83 23.04 9.28
N LEU A 105 -13.70 22.80 10.25
CA LEU A 105 -14.59 23.81 10.80
C LEU A 105 -14.18 24.11 12.24
N ASN A 106 -14.28 25.38 12.63
CA ASN A 106 -13.96 25.79 14.00
C ASN A 106 -15.03 25.27 14.96
N TYR A 107 -14.66 24.27 15.75
CA TYR A 107 -15.45 23.79 16.87
C TYR A 107 -14.65 23.96 18.16
N ASP A 108 -15.20 24.71 19.12
CA ASP A 108 -14.62 24.89 20.45
C ASP A 108 -13.14 25.32 20.45
N GLY A 109 -12.75 26.16 19.48
CA GLY A 109 -11.38 26.66 19.35
C GLY A 109 -10.43 25.73 18.60
N THR A 110 -10.93 24.63 18.05
CA THR A 110 -10.16 23.69 17.20
C THR A 110 -10.50 23.85 15.73
N ASN A 111 -9.48 23.93 14.88
CA ASN A 111 -9.65 23.91 13.43
C ASN A 111 -8.40 23.38 12.73
N PHE A 112 -8.56 22.94 11.49
CA PHE A 112 -7.50 22.40 10.65
C PHE A 112 -7.22 23.33 9.48
N ALA A 113 -5.95 23.70 9.31
CA ALA A 113 -5.49 24.33 8.08
C ALA A 113 -5.47 23.31 6.92
N GLU A 114 -5.18 22.04 7.26
CA GLU A 114 -5.24 20.93 6.32
C GLU A 114 -5.62 19.64 7.06
N LEU A 115 -6.73 19.05 6.64
CA LEU A 115 -7.20 17.73 7.06
C LEU A 115 -6.35 16.64 6.36
N PRO A 116 -6.32 15.40 6.90
CA PRO A 116 -5.65 14.27 6.24
C PRO A 116 -6.30 13.85 4.91
N PHE A 117 -7.53 14.31 4.64
CA PHE A 117 -8.24 14.11 3.40
C PHE A 117 -9.28 15.23 3.23
N ARG A 118 -9.74 15.50 1.99
CA ARG A 118 -10.80 16.49 1.77
C ARG A 118 -12.16 15.95 2.23
N ALA A 119 -12.51 16.17 3.48
CA ALA A 119 -13.75 15.64 4.03
C ALA A 119 -15.00 16.12 3.27
N ASN A 120 -15.96 15.21 3.10
CA ASN A 120 -17.29 15.48 2.57
C ASN A 120 -18.29 15.84 3.66
N LEU A 121 -17.99 15.44 4.89
CA LEU A 121 -18.89 15.52 6.02
C LEU A 121 -18.08 15.79 7.30
N VAL A 122 -18.59 16.71 8.13
CA VAL A 122 -18.15 16.89 9.50
C VAL A 122 -19.35 16.74 10.43
N ILE A 123 -19.15 16.03 11.54
CA ILE A 123 -20.14 15.81 12.59
C ILE A 123 -19.59 16.44 13.87
N TYR A 124 -20.45 17.15 14.60
CA TYR A 124 -20.15 17.70 15.93
C TYR A 124 -21.25 17.31 16.91
N VAL A 125 -20.86 16.76 18.05
CA VAL A 125 -21.79 16.29 19.09
C VAL A 125 -21.28 16.65 20.47
N ARG A 126 -22.14 17.26 21.28
CA ARG A 126 -21.94 17.50 22.71
C ARG A 126 -23.26 17.36 23.45
N ASN A 127 -23.22 17.50 24.77
CA ASN A 127 -24.43 17.45 25.59
C ASN A 127 -25.51 18.40 25.07
N PHE A 128 -26.70 17.85 24.83
CA PHE A 128 -27.87 18.55 24.30
C PHE A 128 -27.70 19.22 22.92
N TYR A 129 -26.61 18.99 22.20
CA TYR A 129 -26.38 19.61 20.89
C TYR A 129 -25.68 18.67 19.91
N ARG A 130 -26.20 18.62 18.69
CA ARG A 130 -25.61 17.84 17.61
C ARG A 130 -25.82 18.53 16.29
N GLU A 131 -24.81 18.51 15.45
CA GLU A 131 -24.93 18.92 14.06
C GLU A 131 -24.07 18.06 13.15
N TYR A 132 -24.45 18.03 11.88
CA TYR A 132 -23.53 17.70 10.81
C TYR A 132 -23.56 18.79 9.76
N ARG A 133 -22.50 18.84 8.95
CA ARG A 133 -22.41 19.70 7.77
C ARG A 133 -21.76 18.95 6.64
N THR A 134 -22.27 19.16 5.44
CA THR A 134 -21.67 18.64 4.22
C THR A 134 -20.74 19.69 3.63
N ALA A 135 -19.66 19.25 3.00
CA ALA A 135 -18.80 20.13 2.23
C ALA A 135 -19.56 20.60 0.97
N ILE A 136 -19.50 21.89 0.69
CA ILE A 136 -20.13 22.49 -0.49
C ILE A 136 -19.09 22.88 -1.57
N GLY A 137 -17.88 22.32 -1.44
CA GLY A 137 -16.71 22.64 -2.26
C GLY A 137 -15.98 23.91 -1.80
N THR A 138 -14.81 24.16 -2.39
CA THR A 138 -13.97 25.34 -2.15
C THR A 138 -13.60 25.55 -0.68
N ASN A 139 -13.29 24.46 0.04
CA ASN A 139 -12.96 24.48 1.47
C ASN A 139 -14.06 25.10 2.36
N THR A 140 -15.32 24.97 1.98
CA THR A 140 -16.46 25.54 2.69
C THR A 140 -17.46 24.47 3.12
N TRP A 141 -18.14 24.72 4.24
CA TRP A 141 -19.13 23.84 4.86
C TRP A 141 -20.55 24.42 4.75
N SER A 142 -21.55 23.54 4.63
CA SER A 142 -22.96 23.93 4.65
C SER A 142 -23.38 24.58 5.97
N SER A 143 -24.57 25.16 6.00
CA SER A 143 -25.28 25.47 7.25
C SER A 143 -25.45 24.22 8.13
N PRO A 144 -25.53 24.37 9.46
CA PRO A 144 -25.65 23.23 10.36
C PRO A 144 -26.98 22.52 10.18
N ASN A 145 -26.97 21.19 10.25
CA ASN A 145 -28.15 20.35 10.25
C ASN A 145 -28.18 19.46 11.50
N THR A 146 -29.29 19.45 12.23
CA THR A 146 -29.44 18.74 13.51
C THR A 146 -30.29 17.46 13.37
N LEU A 147 -30.65 17.05 12.15
CA LEU A 147 -31.58 15.95 11.86
C LEU A 147 -30.85 14.62 11.70
N PHE A 148 -30.44 14.04 12.82
CA PHE A 148 -29.99 12.65 12.93
C PHE A 148 -30.25 12.13 14.35
N SER A 149 -30.10 10.82 14.57
CA SER A 149 -30.34 10.22 15.87
C SER A 149 -29.09 10.26 16.73
N TYR A 150 -29.27 10.58 18.02
CA TYR A 150 -28.19 10.76 18.98
C TYR A 150 -28.69 10.45 20.38
N PHE A 151 -27.83 9.83 21.18
CA PHE A 151 -28.05 9.58 22.59
C PHE A 151 -26.77 9.86 23.38
N ASP A 152 -26.91 10.45 24.57
CA ASP A 152 -25.87 10.49 25.60
C ASP A 152 -26.41 10.07 26.97
N ASN A 153 -25.51 9.64 27.87
CA ASN A 153 -25.86 9.38 29.25
C ASN A 153 -24.86 9.98 30.24
N ALA A 154 -25.24 9.95 31.53
CA ALA A 154 -24.39 10.42 32.63
C ALA A 154 -23.10 9.61 32.81
N SER A 155 -23.01 8.41 32.21
CA SER A 155 -21.83 7.54 32.25
C SER A 155 -20.79 7.87 31.17
N ASN A 156 -20.88 9.04 30.52
CA ASN A 156 -19.94 9.49 29.51
C ASN A 156 -19.90 8.60 28.25
N ILE A 157 -21.07 8.10 27.84
CA ILE A 157 -21.28 7.38 26.59
C ILE A 157 -22.07 8.28 25.63
N ARG A 158 -21.65 8.29 24.36
CA ARG A 158 -22.35 8.91 23.23
C ARG A 158 -22.57 7.87 22.15
N GLU A 159 -23.77 7.85 21.58
CA GLU A 159 -24.13 7.02 20.44
C GLU A 159 -24.78 7.87 19.35
N ILE A 160 -24.34 7.69 18.12
CA ILE A 160 -24.72 8.49 16.96
C ILE A 160 -25.19 7.54 15.88
N SER A 161 -26.31 7.86 15.24
CA SER A 161 -26.77 7.22 14.02
C SER A 161 -27.00 8.29 12.97
N LEU A 162 -26.24 8.20 11.88
CA LEU A 162 -26.27 9.14 10.77
C LEU A 162 -26.75 8.42 9.50
N PRO A 163 -27.88 8.85 8.90
CA PRO A 163 -28.35 8.25 7.65
C PRO A 163 -27.36 8.42 6.52
N TRP A 164 -27.10 7.36 5.76
CA TRP A 164 -26.23 7.42 4.58
C TRP A 164 -26.77 8.37 3.50
N SER A 165 -28.08 8.60 3.47
CA SER A 165 -28.73 9.54 2.56
C SER A 165 -28.20 10.97 2.69
N VAL A 166 -27.62 11.36 3.83
CA VAL A 166 -27.03 12.70 4.01
C VAL A 166 -25.78 12.94 3.14
N ILE A 167 -25.14 11.87 2.65
CA ILE A 167 -23.96 11.87 1.79
C ILE A 167 -24.18 11.12 0.47
N GLY A 168 -25.45 10.96 0.05
CA GLY A 168 -25.82 10.38 -1.23
C GLY A 168 -26.00 8.85 -1.24
N GLY A 169 -25.99 8.20 -0.08
CA GLY A 169 -26.11 6.75 0.07
C GLY A 169 -24.85 6.11 0.65
N ARG A 170 -24.91 4.80 0.96
CA ARG A 170 -23.77 4.11 1.57
C ARG A 170 -22.62 4.07 0.56
N PRO A 171 -21.47 4.67 0.86
CA PRO A 171 -20.37 4.68 -0.08
C PRO A 171 -19.72 3.30 -0.15
N THR A 172 -19.09 2.95 -1.27
CA THR A 172 -18.34 1.68 -1.40
C THR A 172 -17.13 1.63 -0.46
N SER A 173 -16.59 2.78 -0.11
CA SER A 173 -15.47 2.96 0.79
C SER A 173 -15.54 4.34 1.45
N PHE A 174 -14.89 4.53 2.59
CA PHE A 174 -14.75 5.85 3.18
C PHE A 174 -13.46 5.97 4.00
N ALA A 175 -12.96 7.20 4.16
CA ALA A 175 -11.92 7.54 5.11
C ALA A 175 -12.52 8.35 6.26
N TRP A 176 -11.99 8.17 7.47
CA TRP A 176 -12.49 8.86 8.64
C TRP A 176 -11.40 9.11 9.68
N PHE A 177 -11.59 10.16 10.49
CA PHE A 177 -10.93 10.30 11.78
C PHE A 177 -11.84 11.07 12.74
N GLY A 178 -11.61 10.91 14.04
CA GLY A 178 -12.38 11.57 15.09
C GLY A 178 -11.51 12.04 16.25
N TYR A 179 -12.02 13.00 17.01
CA TYR A 179 -11.40 13.47 18.25
C TYR A 179 -12.43 14.13 19.16
N VAL A 180 -12.04 14.38 20.41
CA VAL A 180 -12.83 15.16 21.38
C VAL A 180 -12.08 16.45 21.70
N THR A 181 -12.81 17.55 21.79
CA THR A 181 -12.27 18.87 22.13
C THR A 181 -13.03 19.51 23.30
N SER A 182 -12.24 20.09 24.21
CA SER A 182 -12.74 21.00 25.24
C SER A 182 -13.14 22.35 24.63
N GLY A 183 -13.94 23.14 25.37
CA GLY A 183 -14.31 24.52 25.02
C GLY A 183 -13.14 25.49 24.78
N GLY A 184 -11.93 25.14 25.22
CA GLY A 184 -10.70 25.94 25.09
C GLY A 184 -9.73 25.45 24.01
N GLY A 185 -10.13 24.50 23.17
CA GLY A 185 -9.33 24.01 22.05
C GLY A 185 -8.36 22.87 22.35
N SER A 186 -8.41 22.30 23.56
CA SER A 186 -7.61 21.10 23.89
C SER A 186 -8.27 19.84 23.36
N VAL A 187 -7.50 19.02 22.64
CA VAL A 187 -7.91 17.79 21.98
C VAL A 187 -7.38 16.54 22.68
N TYR A 188 -8.21 15.50 22.77
CA TYR A 188 -7.90 14.17 23.32
C TYR A 188 -8.85 13.12 22.72
N ASN A 189 -8.68 11.84 23.12
CA ASN A 189 -9.42 10.71 22.53
C ASN A 189 -9.40 10.76 21.00
N THR A 190 -8.26 11.13 20.41
CA THR A 190 -8.07 11.15 18.97
C THR A 190 -8.05 9.71 18.45
N THR A 191 -8.76 9.46 17.36
CA THR A 191 -8.73 8.17 16.67
C THR A 191 -8.56 8.43 15.18
N PRO A 192 -7.37 8.14 14.61
CA PRO A 192 -6.24 7.42 15.21
C PRO A 192 -5.51 8.15 16.36
N SER A 193 -5.00 7.38 17.33
CA SER A 193 -4.33 7.87 18.55
C SER A 193 -2.93 8.44 18.33
N GLN A 194 -2.34 8.23 17.16
CA GLN A 194 -1.04 8.81 16.80
C GLN A 194 -1.13 10.28 16.35
N ASN A 195 -2.33 10.85 16.19
CA ASN A 195 -2.48 12.28 15.93
C ASN A 195 -2.20 13.08 17.22
N THR A 196 -1.73 14.32 17.05
CA THR A 196 -1.32 15.19 18.17
C THR A 196 -2.48 15.52 19.12
N THR A 197 -2.27 15.38 20.43
CA THR A 197 -3.21 15.81 21.48
C THR A 197 -2.79 17.13 22.13
N GLY A 198 -3.64 17.68 23.00
CA GLY A 198 -3.43 18.98 23.64
C GLY A 198 -4.05 20.13 22.83
N ASN A 199 -3.64 21.36 23.09
CA ASN A 199 -4.20 22.52 22.38
C ASN A 199 -3.67 22.56 20.94
N ILE A 200 -4.56 22.37 19.96
CA ILE A 200 -4.21 22.35 18.53
C ILE A 200 -4.49 23.67 17.82
N GLY A 201 -5.20 24.59 18.47
CA GLY A 201 -5.64 25.86 17.90
C GLY A 201 -6.40 25.70 16.59
N THR A 202 -6.31 26.72 15.72
CA THR A 202 -7.11 26.80 14.49
C THR A 202 -6.32 26.57 13.20
N SER A 203 -5.14 25.97 13.29
CA SER A 203 -4.26 25.74 12.13
C SER A 203 -3.59 24.37 12.15
N ALA A 204 -4.24 23.41 12.81
CA ALA A 204 -3.74 22.06 12.94
C ALA A 204 -3.62 21.34 11.60
N ARG A 205 -2.75 20.33 11.57
CA ARG A 205 -2.52 19.43 10.43
C ARG A 205 -2.34 18.02 10.97
N TYR A 206 -3.35 17.18 10.78
CA TYR A 206 -3.28 15.77 11.17
C TYR A 206 -2.92 14.91 9.97
N GLU A 207 -2.19 13.84 10.25
CA GLU A 207 -1.54 13.00 9.24
C GLU A 207 -2.11 11.58 9.24
N ARG A 208 -2.90 11.21 10.26
CA ARG A 208 -3.43 9.85 10.45
C ARG A 208 -4.94 9.81 10.30
N TYR A 209 -5.41 8.76 9.64
CA TYR A 209 -6.82 8.47 9.46
C TYR A 209 -7.03 6.96 9.30
N PHE A 210 -8.27 6.50 9.43
CA PHE A 210 -8.64 5.14 9.10
C PHE A 210 -9.34 5.07 7.74
N MET A 211 -9.06 4.02 6.98
CA MET A 211 -9.74 3.73 5.71
C MET A 211 -10.60 2.47 5.81
N VAL A 212 -11.84 2.58 5.36
CA VAL A 212 -12.73 1.44 5.10
C VAL A 212 -12.85 1.29 3.61
N ASN A 213 -12.06 0.40 3.00
CA ASN A 213 -12.03 0.25 1.55
C ASN A 213 -13.21 -0.55 0.97
N ASN A 214 -14.04 -1.16 1.82
CA ASN A 214 -15.21 -1.91 1.39
C ASN A 214 -16.28 -1.91 2.48
N THR A 215 -17.44 -1.34 2.20
CA THR A 215 -18.59 -1.29 3.11
C THR A 215 -19.60 -2.42 2.91
N ASN A 216 -19.35 -3.35 1.98
CA ASN A 216 -20.22 -4.51 1.78
C ASN A 216 -20.30 -5.33 3.07
N ASP A 217 -21.48 -5.88 3.32
CA ASP A 217 -21.79 -6.73 4.46
C ASP A 217 -20.84 -7.93 4.59
N THR A 218 -20.48 -8.55 3.48
CA THR A 218 -19.58 -9.71 3.41
C THR A 218 -18.09 -9.38 3.49
N ALA A 219 -17.71 -8.11 3.58
CA ALA A 219 -16.31 -7.74 3.65
C ALA A 219 -15.67 -8.17 4.97
N SER A 220 -14.36 -8.45 4.93
CA SER A 220 -13.52 -8.65 6.12
C SER A 220 -12.84 -7.35 6.60
N ILE A 221 -13.13 -6.23 5.94
CA ILE A 221 -12.46 -4.95 6.17
C ILE A 221 -13.11 -4.20 7.33
N LYS A 222 -12.44 -4.27 8.47
CA LYS A 222 -12.93 -3.66 9.70
C LYS A 222 -12.67 -2.17 9.77
N PRO A 223 -13.58 -1.39 10.37
CA PRO A 223 -13.50 0.06 10.37
C PRO A 223 -12.18 0.63 10.90
N PHE A 224 -11.51 -0.06 11.82
CA PHE A 224 -10.24 0.38 12.40
C PHE A 224 -9.04 -0.51 12.04
N SER A 225 -9.15 -1.33 11.00
CA SER A 225 -8.06 -2.23 10.60
C SER A 225 -6.97 -1.57 9.74
N ARG A 226 -7.24 -0.38 9.18
CA ARG A 226 -6.37 0.28 8.19
C ARG A 226 -6.05 1.71 8.58
N ASN A 227 -5.09 1.86 9.50
CA ASN A 227 -4.56 3.16 9.93
C ASN A 227 -3.57 3.69 8.88
N CYS A 228 -3.96 4.70 8.12
CA CYS A 228 -3.18 5.26 7.02
C CYS A 228 -2.41 6.52 7.45
N TYR A 229 -1.44 6.91 6.62
CA TYR A 229 -0.65 8.12 6.80
C TYR A 229 -0.66 8.97 5.53
N VAL A 230 -0.80 10.28 5.69
CA VAL A 230 -0.57 11.27 4.66
C VAL A 230 0.40 12.32 5.17
N PHE A 231 1.40 12.66 4.38
CA PHE A 231 2.23 13.82 4.65
C PHE A 231 1.51 15.08 4.17
N ASN A 232 1.27 16.03 5.08
CA ASN A 232 0.63 17.32 4.76
C ASN A 232 1.30 18.49 5.51
N ARG A 233 2.58 18.37 5.86
CA ARG A 233 3.32 19.44 6.55
C ARG A 233 3.71 20.57 5.61
N THR A 234 3.84 21.77 6.16
CA THR A 234 4.37 22.96 5.46
C THR A 234 5.89 23.03 5.44
N THR A 235 6.56 22.11 6.14
CA THR A 235 8.02 22.02 6.27
C THR A 235 8.46 20.59 6.03
N ASP A 236 9.74 20.43 5.67
CA ASP A 236 10.33 19.10 5.49
C ASP A 236 10.36 18.34 6.82
N ALA A 237 10.23 17.01 6.76
CA ALA A 237 10.44 16.15 7.91
C ALA A 237 11.83 15.55 7.88
N SER A 238 12.76 16.18 8.60
CA SER A 238 14.09 15.62 8.84
C SER A 238 14.06 14.64 10.01
N GLY A 239 14.73 13.50 9.86
CA GLY A 239 14.83 12.51 10.93
C GLY A 239 13.54 11.72 11.18
N PHE A 240 12.73 11.51 10.13
CA PHE A 240 11.47 10.78 10.22
C PHE A 240 11.71 9.34 10.67
N GLY A 241 11.09 8.97 11.78
CA GLY A 241 11.31 7.70 12.46
C GLY A 241 10.73 6.48 11.75
N ASP A 242 10.51 5.44 12.52
CA ASP A 242 9.74 4.29 12.12
C ASP A 242 8.25 4.63 11.92
N ILE A 243 7.61 3.90 11.03
CA ILE A 243 6.18 4.03 10.77
C ILE A 243 5.57 2.67 10.48
N GLN A 244 4.44 2.42 11.14
CA GLN A 244 3.47 1.41 10.74
C GLN A 244 2.23 2.13 10.22
N CYS A 245 1.79 1.77 9.01
CA CYS A 245 0.53 2.24 8.44
C CYS A 245 0.00 1.22 7.43
N TRP A 246 -1.27 1.34 7.07
CA TRP A 246 -1.82 0.64 5.92
C TRP A 246 -1.32 1.31 4.65
N ASP A 247 -1.83 2.47 4.27
CA ASP A 247 -1.30 3.24 3.14
C ASP A 247 -0.43 4.41 3.63
N PHE A 248 0.59 4.74 2.84
CA PHE A 248 1.42 5.93 3.03
C PHE A 248 1.32 6.82 1.79
N THR A 249 0.93 8.08 1.98
CA THR A 249 0.81 9.07 0.90
C THR A 249 1.80 10.22 1.08
N MET A 250 2.61 10.47 0.07
CA MET A 250 3.39 11.69 -0.12
C MET A 250 2.88 12.42 -1.36
N ASN A 251 2.16 13.53 -1.15
CA ASN A 251 1.60 14.35 -2.21
C ASN A 251 1.71 15.84 -1.87
N THR A 252 2.87 16.24 -1.35
CA THR A 252 3.12 17.64 -0.99
C THR A 252 4.28 18.18 -1.81
N SER A 253 3.94 19.00 -2.81
CA SER A 253 4.92 19.59 -3.72
C SER A 253 5.95 20.44 -2.98
N GLY A 254 7.23 20.28 -3.35
CA GLY A 254 8.34 21.02 -2.76
C GLY A 254 8.68 20.62 -1.32
N ARG A 255 8.15 19.50 -0.81
CA ARG A 255 8.49 18.97 0.51
C ARG A 255 9.26 17.67 0.44
N SER A 256 10.03 17.42 1.49
CA SER A 256 10.84 16.23 1.63
C SER A 256 10.65 15.54 2.98
N ILE A 257 10.69 14.22 2.97
CA ILE A 257 10.80 13.37 4.15
C ILE A 257 12.18 12.72 4.10
N PHE A 258 12.99 12.95 5.13
CA PHE A 258 14.28 12.30 5.31
C PHE A 258 14.18 11.32 6.46
N ARG A 259 14.35 10.03 6.20
CA ARG A 259 14.37 9.01 7.25
C ARG A 259 15.47 9.31 8.27
N ARG A 260 15.17 8.98 9.53
CA ARG A 260 16.11 9.00 10.65
C ARG A 260 17.39 8.22 10.32
N THR A 261 18.53 8.91 10.44
CA THR A 261 19.88 8.34 10.29
C THR A 261 20.56 8.06 11.63
N THR A 262 20.04 8.61 12.73
CA THR A 262 20.53 8.37 14.09
C THR A 262 20.04 7.04 14.66
N ALA A 263 20.57 6.63 15.82
CA ALA A 263 20.10 5.44 16.54
C ALA A 263 18.58 5.50 16.82
N GLY A 264 17.94 4.32 16.79
CA GLY A 264 16.49 4.14 16.95
C GLY A 264 15.88 3.23 15.88
N ASN A 265 14.64 2.79 16.10
CA ASN A 265 13.87 2.08 15.08
C ASN A 265 13.70 3.00 13.85
N LYS A 266 13.79 2.49 12.63
CA LYS A 266 13.60 3.31 11.43
C LYS A 266 12.92 2.54 10.33
N ASN A 267 12.22 1.47 10.73
CA ASN A 267 11.53 0.59 9.84
C ASN A 267 10.24 1.25 9.36
N TRP A 268 10.00 1.14 8.06
CA TRP A 268 8.75 1.55 7.45
C TRP A 268 8.03 0.26 7.05
N ASP A 269 6.96 -0.04 7.77
CA ASP A 269 6.07 -1.17 7.50
C ASP A 269 4.72 -0.63 7.00
N ILE A 270 4.55 -0.67 5.69
CA ILE A 270 3.39 -0.16 4.98
C ILE A 270 2.59 -1.38 4.53
N GLY A 271 1.48 -1.68 5.17
CA GLY A 271 0.69 -2.89 4.88
C GLY A 271 0.01 -2.87 3.50
N GLY A 272 -0.36 -1.67 3.04
CA GLY A 272 -0.91 -1.36 1.73
C GLY A 272 0.14 -0.69 0.85
N SER A 273 -0.25 0.38 0.15
CA SER A 273 0.57 1.00 -0.89
C SER A 273 1.36 2.21 -0.37
N LEU A 274 2.56 2.40 -0.92
CA LEU A 274 3.31 3.66 -0.84
C LEU A 274 3.04 4.47 -2.10
N ILE A 275 2.40 5.63 -1.94
CA ILE A 275 2.00 6.51 -3.03
C ILE A 275 2.80 7.80 -2.95
N VAL A 276 3.52 8.12 -4.02
CA VAL A 276 4.41 9.28 -4.11
C VAL A 276 4.06 10.07 -5.37
N GLU A 277 3.00 10.87 -5.25
CA GLU A 277 2.53 11.71 -6.35
C GLU A 277 3.34 12.99 -6.47
N ASN A 278 3.74 13.61 -5.36
CA ASN A 278 4.55 14.83 -5.34
C ASN A 278 5.50 14.84 -4.14
N GLY A 279 6.58 15.62 -4.21
CA GLY A 279 7.57 15.74 -3.15
C GLY A 279 8.59 14.60 -3.15
N THR A 280 9.43 14.55 -2.11
CA THR A 280 10.56 13.59 -2.03
C THR A 280 10.46 12.74 -0.76
N ILE A 281 10.65 11.44 -0.90
CA ILE A 281 10.99 10.53 0.20
C ILE A 281 12.43 10.09 0.01
N ASP A 282 13.28 10.46 0.96
CA ASP A 282 14.66 10.04 1.05
C ASP A 282 14.83 9.11 2.25
N PHE A 283 15.15 7.86 1.96
CA PHE A 283 15.38 6.86 3.00
C PHE A 283 16.75 6.99 3.70
N GLY A 284 17.52 8.03 3.35
CA GLY A 284 18.71 8.46 4.09
C GLY A 284 19.90 7.53 3.89
N ASN A 285 21.10 8.05 4.17
CA ASN A 285 22.32 7.25 4.20
C ASN A 285 22.51 6.67 5.62
N VAL A 286 22.85 5.38 5.69
CA VAL A 286 23.12 4.68 6.96
C VAL A 286 24.62 4.65 7.22
N ASP A 287 25.28 5.81 7.20
CA ASP A 287 26.65 5.92 7.74
C ASP A 287 26.57 6.16 9.25
N TYR A 288 26.02 5.18 9.98
CA TYR A 288 26.32 5.06 11.40
C TYR A 288 27.50 4.09 11.54
N SER A 289 28.67 4.67 11.76
CA SER A 289 29.93 3.98 12.02
C SER A 289 29.78 2.90 13.09
N GLY A 290 29.65 1.64 12.67
CA GLY A 290 29.93 0.48 13.51
C GLY A 290 28.76 -0.27 14.15
N VAL A 291 27.49 0.05 13.88
CA VAL A 291 26.36 -0.74 14.44
C VAL A 291 25.44 -1.26 13.35
N GLY A 292 25.21 -2.57 13.36
CA GLY A 292 24.48 -3.40 12.39
C GLY A 292 22.98 -3.12 12.22
N VAL A 293 22.49 -1.89 12.37
CA VAL A 293 21.05 -1.62 12.28
C VAL A 293 20.62 -1.39 10.83
N ILE A 294 20.22 -2.47 10.17
CA ILE A 294 19.49 -2.50 8.89
C ILE A 294 18.15 -1.76 9.08
N ALA A 295 17.84 -0.73 8.29
CA ALA A 295 16.44 -0.28 8.19
C ALA A 295 15.71 -1.19 7.20
N THR A 296 14.46 -1.53 7.49
CA THR A 296 13.61 -2.20 6.52
C THR A 296 12.53 -1.24 6.01
N THR A 297 12.28 -1.29 4.70
CA THR A 297 11.12 -0.69 4.06
C THR A 297 10.35 -1.83 3.43
N ASN A 298 9.25 -2.21 4.03
CA ASN A 298 8.37 -3.25 3.53
C ASN A 298 7.06 -2.60 3.09
N ILE A 299 6.72 -2.77 1.81
CA ILE A 299 5.47 -2.30 1.22
C ILE A 299 4.65 -3.54 0.87
N GLY A 300 3.51 -3.74 1.52
CA GLY A 300 2.63 -4.89 1.34
C GLY A 300 1.87 -4.83 0.01
N GLY A 301 1.49 -3.63 -0.42
CA GLY A 301 0.87 -3.34 -1.71
C GLY A 301 1.86 -2.79 -2.72
N ASP A 302 1.42 -1.81 -3.51
CA ASP A 302 2.18 -1.26 -4.63
C ASP A 302 3.07 -0.08 -4.17
N LEU A 303 4.20 0.12 -4.86
CA LEU A 303 4.88 1.42 -4.90
C LEU A 303 4.40 2.17 -6.14
N ASN A 304 3.70 3.28 -5.95
CA ASN A 304 3.22 4.15 -7.02
C ASN A 304 3.98 5.48 -7.02
N ILE A 305 4.74 5.76 -8.07
CA ILE A 305 5.46 7.02 -8.27
C ILE A 305 4.90 7.67 -9.54
N SER A 306 4.21 8.80 -9.37
CA SER A 306 3.61 9.52 -10.50
C SER A 306 4.29 10.86 -10.79
N ASN A 307 4.69 11.68 -9.83
CA ASN A 307 5.56 12.85 -10.11
C ASN A 307 6.60 13.13 -9.03
N GLY A 308 6.52 12.46 -7.87
CA GLY A 308 7.47 12.67 -6.79
C GLY A 308 8.77 11.88 -6.98
N SER A 309 9.59 11.89 -5.93
CA SER A 309 10.89 11.26 -5.90
C SER A 309 11.00 10.27 -4.74
N VAL A 310 11.46 9.06 -5.02
CA VAL A 310 11.80 8.06 -4.01
C VAL A 310 13.28 7.72 -4.14
N ILE A 311 14.02 7.95 -3.06
CA ILE A 311 15.47 7.76 -3.05
C ILE A 311 15.85 6.79 -1.93
N VAL A 312 16.46 5.68 -2.31
CA VAL A 312 16.87 4.60 -1.41
C VAL A 312 18.38 4.70 -1.19
N ARG A 313 18.84 5.46 -0.18
CA ARG A 313 20.28 5.74 0.03
C ARG A 313 21.01 4.78 0.99
N GLY A 314 20.33 3.79 1.57
CA GLY A 314 20.90 2.95 2.64
C GLY A 314 21.80 1.78 2.21
N ASN A 315 22.93 1.59 2.93
CA ASN A 315 23.98 0.59 2.64
C ASN A 315 23.63 -0.84 3.00
N ARG A 316 22.56 -1.08 3.77
CA ARG A 316 22.09 -2.43 4.10
C ARG A 316 20.58 -2.51 4.19
N ASP A 317 19.89 -1.49 3.68
CA ASP A 317 18.45 -1.40 3.84
C ASP A 317 17.77 -2.41 2.92
N ILE A 318 16.83 -3.17 3.49
CA ILE A 318 15.92 -3.97 2.68
C ILE A 318 14.84 -3.02 2.19
N PHE A 319 14.75 -2.85 0.86
CA PHE A 319 13.64 -2.16 0.23
C PHE A 319 12.83 -3.18 -0.56
N GLN A 320 11.71 -3.62 0.02
CA GLN A 320 10.87 -4.68 -0.53
C GLN A 320 9.47 -4.18 -0.85
N ILE A 321 9.01 -4.52 -2.05
CA ILE A 321 7.63 -4.33 -2.50
C ILE A 321 7.01 -5.71 -2.72
N ASN A 322 5.92 -6.00 -2.00
CA ASN A 322 5.17 -7.23 -2.14
C ASN A 322 4.14 -7.16 -3.29
N GLY A 323 3.61 -5.96 -3.59
CA GLY A 323 2.84 -5.67 -4.80
C GLY A 323 3.73 -5.25 -5.97
N ASN A 324 3.20 -4.38 -6.82
CA ASN A 324 3.81 -3.92 -8.05
C ASN A 324 4.66 -2.66 -7.84
N PHE A 325 5.69 -2.52 -8.67
CA PHE A 325 6.37 -1.25 -8.90
C PHE A 325 5.69 -0.54 -10.08
N LEU A 326 5.04 0.59 -9.81
CA LEU A 326 4.31 1.40 -10.78
C LEU A 326 4.96 2.78 -10.85
N MET A 327 5.49 3.13 -12.03
CA MET A 327 6.12 4.43 -12.24
C MET A 327 5.66 5.07 -13.55
N THR A 328 4.87 6.14 -13.45
CA THR A 328 4.34 6.84 -14.62
C THR A 328 5.13 8.11 -14.94
N ASN A 329 5.71 8.77 -13.94
CA ASN A 329 6.68 9.85 -14.06
C ASN A 329 7.48 9.98 -12.73
N GLY A 330 8.22 11.05 -12.49
CA GLY A 330 9.01 11.26 -11.26
C GLY A 330 10.39 10.59 -11.29
N VAL A 331 10.94 10.33 -10.10
CA VAL A 331 12.29 9.75 -9.93
C VAL A 331 12.24 8.57 -8.96
N PHE A 332 12.85 7.46 -9.36
CA PHE A 332 13.20 6.36 -8.47
C PHE A 332 14.71 6.12 -8.53
N SER A 333 15.41 6.30 -7.41
CA SER A 333 16.87 6.18 -7.36
C SER A 333 17.31 5.25 -6.25
N LEU A 334 18.15 4.27 -6.60
CA LEU A 334 18.78 3.36 -5.64
C LEU A 334 20.12 3.92 -5.14
N SER A 335 20.70 3.32 -4.11
CA SER A 335 21.88 3.88 -3.42
C SER A 335 23.12 3.86 -4.32
N THR A 336 24.02 4.83 -4.18
CA THR A 336 25.36 4.81 -4.82
C THR A 336 26.38 3.97 -4.03
N LEU A 337 26.02 3.44 -2.87
CA LEU A 337 26.98 2.87 -1.91
C LEU A 337 27.00 1.34 -1.91
N SER A 338 28.19 0.75 -2.09
CA SER A 338 28.44 -0.63 -2.54
C SER A 338 27.86 -1.80 -1.73
N ALA A 339 27.39 -1.60 -0.49
CA ALA A 339 27.02 -2.69 0.42
C ALA A 339 25.53 -3.10 0.44
N SER A 340 24.65 -2.41 -0.31
CA SER A 340 23.19 -2.61 -0.23
C SER A 340 22.72 -4.01 -0.66
N THR A 341 21.75 -4.58 0.08
CA THR A 341 21.05 -5.85 -0.23
C THR A 341 20.13 -5.78 -1.47
N GLY A 342 20.12 -4.64 -2.17
CA GLY A 342 19.36 -4.43 -3.40
C GLY A 342 17.89 -4.09 -3.18
N PHE A 343 17.19 -3.92 -4.30
CA PHE A 343 15.76 -3.66 -4.39
C PHE A 343 15.02 -4.98 -4.66
N LEU A 344 14.07 -5.34 -3.82
CA LEU A 344 13.32 -6.60 -3.90
C LEU A 344 11.89 -6.35 -4.37
N LEU A 345 11.45 -7.10 -5.38
CA LEU A 345 10.12 -6.94 -5.97
C LEU A 345 9.45 -8.30 -6.13
N ARG A 346 8.26 -8.45 -5.52
CA ARG A 346 7.43 -9.66 -5.62
C ARG A 346 6.28 -9.55 -6.62
N GLY A 347 5.87 -8.34 -7.00
CA GLY A 347 4.89 -8.09 -8.07
C GLY A 347 5.53 -7.66 -9.39
N ASN A 348 4.76 -7.00 -10.24
CA ASN A 348 5.20 -6.61 -11.58
C ASN A 348 6.03 -5.33 -11.56
N TRP A 349 6.92 -5.19 -12.55
CA TRP A 349 7.60 -3.95 -12.86
C TRP A 349 6.88 -3.28 -14.03
N ASN A 350 6.26 -2.12 -13.80
CA ASN A 350 5.57 -1.35 -14.82
C ASN A 350 6.03 0.12 -14.78
N ARG A 351 6.93 0.47 -15.70
CA ARG A 351 7.43 1.83 -15.86
C ARG A 351 6.97 2.43 -17.19
N THR A 352 6.04 3.36 -17.17
CA THR A 352 5.54 4.04 -18.37
C THR A 352 6.10 5.44 -18.58
N GLY A 353 6.92 5.93 -17.63
CA GLY A 353 7.65 7.20 -17.73
C GLY A 353 8.67 7.41 -16.61
N GLY A 354 9.09 8.67 -16.43
CA GLY A 354 10.00 9.09 -15.36
C GLY A 354 11.45 8.58 -15.49
N THR A 355 12.22 8.74 -14.41
CA THR A 355 13.65 8.37 -14.36
C THR A 355 13.94 7.31 -13.30
N PHE A 356 14.42 6.14 -13.73
CA PHE A 356 15.01 5.14 -12.84
C PHE A 356 16.54 5.28 -12.84
N THR A 357 17.14 5.45 -11.67
CA THR A 357 18.60 5.54 -11.49
C THR A 357 19.08 4.37 -10.63
N HIS A 358 19.61 3.34 -11.28
CA HIS A 358 20.02 2.09 -10.63
C HIS A 358 21.28 2.23 -9.76
N ASN A 359 22.18 3.18 -10.02
CA ASN A 359 23.41 3.43 -9.23
C ASN A 359 24.20 2.16 -8.87
N ASP A 360 24.47 1.34 -9.88
CA ASP A 360 25.15 0.05 -9.77
C ASP A 360 24.50 -1.01 -8.85
N ARG A 361 23.21 -0.85 -8.56
CA ARG A 361 22.45 -1.76 -7.68
C ARG A 361 21.76 -2.89 -8.41
N THR A 362 21.42 -3.90 -7.61
CA THR A 362 20.64 -5.05 -8.02
C THR A 362 19.15 -4.82 -7.83
N VAL A 363 18.40 -5.12 -8.88
CA VAL A 363 16.96 -5.35 -8.84
C VAL A 363 16.73 -6.86 -8.80
N THR A 364 16.02 -7.34 -7.79
CA THR A 364 15.73 -8.76 -7.61
C THR A 364 14.24 -9.01 -7.74
N PHE A 365 13.86 -9.84 -8.70
CA PHE A 365 12.51 -10.39 -8.82
C PHE A 365 12.43 -11.68 -7.99
N ASN A 366 11.61 -11.67 -6.94
CA ASN A 366 11.48 -12.77 -5.98
C ASN A 366 10.01 -13.13 -5.65
N GLY A 367 9.11 -12.89 -6.60
CA GLY A 367 7.70 -13.24 -6.50
C GLY A 367 7.45 -14.74 -6.64
N THR A 368 6.31 -15.18 -6.09
CA THR A 368 5.82 -16.57 -6.16
C THR A 368 4.82 -16.79 -7.28
N ASN A 369 4.39 -15.72 -7.96
CA ASN A 369 3.49 -15.73 -9.11
C ASN A 369 4.25 -15.25 -10.36
N LEU A 370 3.63 -15.41 -11.53
CA LEU A 370 4.09 -14.77 -12.77
C LEU A 370 4.36 -13.29 -12.50
N GLN A 371 5.56 -12.84 -12.80
CA GLN A 371 5.91 -11.42 -12.78
C GLN A 371 6.14 -10.96 -14.21
N THR A 372 5.68 -9.75 -14.53
CA THR A 372 5.96 -9.10 -15.81
C THR A 372 6.92 -7.94 -15.63
N LEU A 373 7.74 -7.70 -16.65
CA LEU A 373 8.62 -6.54 -16.76
C LEU A 373 8.25 -5.75 -18.00
N GLN A 374 7.63 -4.58 -17.78
CA GLN A 374 7.20 -3.67 -18.82
C GLN A 374 7.85 -2.30 -18.65
N ASN A 375 8.36 -1.78 -19.77
CA ASN A 375 8.75 -0.39 -19.92
C ASN A 375 8.30 0.17 -21.27
N THR A 376 7.45 1.19 -21.24
CA THR A 376 6.91 1.81 -22.47
C THR A 376 7.51 3.18 -22.80
N ALA A 377 8.43 3.69 -21.99
CA ALA A 377 9.03 5.01 -22.18
C ALA A 377 10.31 4.95 -23.02
N ILE A 378 11.22 4.01 -22.69
CA ILE A 378 12.52 3.76 -23.34
C ILE A 378 12.96 2.30 -23.06
N THR A 379 14.04 1.82 -23.68
CA THR A 379 14.68 0.55 -23.23
C THR A 379 15.02 0.65 -21.75
N GLU A 380 14.52 -0.29 -20.95
CA GLU A 380 14.85 -0.33 -19.52
C GLU A 380 16.31 -0.74 -19.34
N ASN A 381 17.04 -0.04 -18.48
CA ASN A 381 18.42 -0.40 -18.16
C ASN A 381 18.54 -0.78 -16.68
N PHE A 382 19.07 -1.97 -16.44
CA PHE A 382 19.46 -2.44 -15.11
C PHE A 382 20.97 -2.54 -15.03
N TYR A 383 21.54 -2.34 -13.83
CA TYR A 383 22.93 -2.68 -13.63
C TYR A 383 23.10 -4.17 -13.35
N ASN A 384 22.49 -4.63 -12.26
CA ASN A 384 22.30 -6.05 -11.99
C ASN A 384 20.80 -6.37 -11.96
N LEU A 385 20.42 -7.48 -12.58
CA LEU A 385 19.08 -8.05 -12.52
C LEU A 385 19.19 -9.48 -12.03
N THR A 386 18.49 -9.80 -10.94
CA THR A 386 18.47 -11.15 -10.36
C THR A 386 17.06 -11.72 -10.40
N LEU A 387 16.94 -12.95 -10.91
CA LEU A 387 15.75 -13.77 -10.80
C LEU A 387 16.00 -14.77 -9.68
N ASN A 388 15.29 -14.59 -8.57
CA ASN A 388 15.31 -15.48 -7.42
C ASN A 388 13.87 -15.78 -6.98
N LYS A 389 13.11 -16.35 -7.92
CA LYS A 389 11.67 -16.61 -7.78
C LYS A 389 11.43 -18.00 -7.18
N SER A 390 10.16 -18.40 -7.07
CA SER A 390 9.84 -19.82 -6.87
C SER A 390 10.11 -20.65 -8.13
N ASN A 391 10.39 -21.94 -7.97
CA ASN A 391 10.66 -22.86 -9.08
C ASN A 391 9.50 -22.86 -10.11
N ASN A 392 9.85 -22.91 -11.40
CA ASN A 392 8.90 -22.93 -12.53
C ASN A 392 7.97 -21.71 -12.62
N ILE A 393 8.33 -20.60 -11.98
CA ILE A 393 7.61 -19.34 -12.09
C ILE A 393 8.40 -18.37 -12.97
N ASP A 394 7.73 -17.83 -13.97
CA ASP A 394 8.35 -16.99 -14.99
C ASP A 394 8.50 -15.54 -14.53
N LEU A 395 9.63 -14.93 -14.85
CA LEU A 395 9.67 -13.51 -15.20
C LEU A 395 9.43 -13.40 -16.71
N GLN A 396 8.33 -12.76 -17.10
CA GLN A 396 8.00 -12.53 -18.50
C GLN A 396 8.36 -11.10 -18.92
N LEU A 397 9.12 -10.97 -20.01
CA LEU A 397 9.41 -9.67 -20.60
C LEU A 397 8.25 -9.19 -21.46
N LEU A 398 7.85 -7.92 -21.27
CA LEU A 398 6.91 -7.21 -22.14
C LEU A 398 7.61 -6.09 -22.92
N SER A 399 8.90 -5.87 -22.66
CA SER A 399 9.72 -4.83 -23.30
C SER A 399 11.16 -5.31 -23.43
N ASN A 400 11.89 -4.76 -24.40
CA ASN A 400 13.33 -4.98 -24.48
C ASN A 400 14.02 -4.31 -23.29
N ILE A 401 15.05 -4.96 -22.77
CA ILE A 401 15.84 -4.44 -21.65
C ILE A 401 17.33 -4.50 -21.97
N SER A 402 18.12 -3.74 -21.21
CA SER A 402 19.57 -3.76 -21.22
C SER A 402 20.10 -3.99 -19.81
N ILE A 403 21.24 -4.65 -19.72
CA ILE A 403 21.88 -5.03 -18.46
C ILE A 403 23.36 -4.69 -18.54
N THR A 404 23.80 -3.80 -17.65
CA THR A 404 25.16 -3.27 -17.68
C THR A 404 26.20 -4.23 -17.11
N ASN A 405 25.86 -4.98 -16.05
CA ASN A 405 26.82 -5.84 -15.34
C ASN A 405 26.40 -7.30 -15.26
N ALA A 406 25.29 -7.65 -14.61
CA ALA A 406 24.95 -9.06 -14.41
C ALA A 406 23.45 -9.35 -14.57
N LEU A 407 23.13 -10.33 -15.41
CA LEU A 407 21.86 -11.06 -15.37
C LEU A 407 22.11 -12.36 -14.61
N THR A 408 21.51 -12.53 -13.44
CA THR A 408 21.66 -13.73 -12.62
C THR A 408 20.33 -14.45 -12.49
N ILE A 409 20.31 -15.73 -12.83
CA ILE A 409 19.15 -16.61 -12.66
C ILE A 409 19.52 -17.66 -11.63
N THR A 410 19.07 -17.46 -10.39
CA THR A 410 19.30 -18.40 -9.28
C THR A 410 18.12 -19.31 -9.05
N LEU A 411 16.89 -18.82 -9.26
CA LEU A 411 15.65 -19.59 -9.18
C LEU A 411 14.56 -19.00 -10.10
N GLY A 412 13.67 -19.88 -10.58
CA GLY A 412 12.61 -19.55 -11.52
C GLY A 412 13.06 -19.57 -12.99
N ASP A 413 12.14 -19.23 -13.88
CA ASP A 413 12.40 -19.19 -15.33
C ASP A 413 12.36 -17.76 -15.86
N LEU A 414 13.03 -17.52 -16.99
CA LEU A 414 12.95 -16.28 -17.76
C LEU A 414 12.23 -16.55 -19.08
N ASP A 415 11.07 -15.92 -19.29
CA ASP A 415 10.34 -15.93 -20.56
C ASP A 415 10.62 -14.64 -21.33
N LEU A 416 11.41 -14.73 -22.39
CA LEU A 416 11.77 -13.61 -23.25
C LEU A 416 10.54 -13.05 -23.98
N ASN A 417 9.52 -13.88 -24.25
CA ASN A 417 8.25 -13.47 -24.85
C ASN A 417 8.42 -12.51 -26.06
N GLY A 418 9.34 -12.85 -26.96
CA GLY A 418 9.62 -12.07 -28.17
C GLY A 418 10.42 -10.79 -27.92
N LYS A 419 11.03 -10.63 -26.74
CA LYS A 419 11.80 -9.45 -26.32
C LYS A 419 13.27 -9.78 -26.12
N ASN A 420 14.10 -8.77 -26.36
CA ASN A 420 15.55 -8.90 -26.28
C ASN A 420 16.09 -8.41 -24.93
N ILE A 421 17.15 -9.07 -24.47
CA ILE A 421 18.03 -8.59 -23.41
C ILE A 421 19.38 -8.24 -24.05
N ASP A 422 19.81 -6.99 -23.95
CA ASP A 422 21.16 -6.58 -24.34
C ASP A 422 22.09 -6.53 -23.12
N LEU A 423 23.08 -7.41 -23.05
CA LEU A 423 24.12 -7.42 -22.01
C LEU A 423 25.17 -6.32 -22.24
N LEU A 424 25.00 -5.48 -23.25
CA LEU A 424 25.92 -4.40 -23.62
C LEU A 424 27.34 -4.95 -23.87
N THR A 425 28.37 -4.14 -23.57
CA THR A 425 29.78 -4.47 -23.81
C THR A 425 30.48 -5.18 -22.65
N ALA A 426 29.89 -5.15 -21.45
CA ALA A 426 30.50 -5.69 -20.23
C ALA A 426 29.62 -6.70 -19.47
N GLY A 427 28.30 -6.66 -19.63
CA GLY A 427 27.38 -7.51 -18.88
C GLY A 427 27.59 -9.01 -19.09
N PHE A 428 27.16 -9.85 -18.17
CA PHE A 428 27.21 -11.31 -18.33
C PHE A 428 25.94 -11.97 -17.81
N LEU A 429 25.67 -13.16 -18.34
CA LEU A 429 24.65 -14.07 -17.86
C LEU A 429 25.27 -15.08 -16.90
N SER A 430 24.66 -15.26 -15.73
CA SER A 430 24.99 -16.30 -14.77
C SER A 430 23.74 -17.11 -14.50
N GLU A 431 23.74 -18.36 -14.97
CA GLU A 431 22.63 -19.31 -14.81
C GLU A 431 23.06 -20.45 -13.90
N ASP A 432 22.21 -20.79 -12.94
CA ASP A 432 22.34 -22.06 -12.22
C ASP A 432 21.69 -23.20 -13.03
N ILE A 433 22.34 -23.55 -14.15
CA ILE A 433 21.85 -24.54 -15.13
C ILE A 433 21.63 -25.92 -14.48
N LEU A 434 22.41 -26.24 -13.43
CA LEU A 434 22.35 -27.54 -12.75
C LEU A 434 21.02 -27.79 -12.04
N ASN A 435 20.27 -26.74 -11.72
CA ASN A 435 18.96 -26.81 -11.09
C ASN A 435 17.78 -26.70 -12.09
N GLY A 436 18.06 -26.80 -13.40
CA GLY A 436 17.03 -26.92 -14.44
C GLY A 436 16.29 -25.62 -14.77
N HIS A 437 16.86 -24.46 -14.44
CA HIS A 437 16.29 -23.15 -14.76
C HIS A 437 16.37 -22.85 -16.25
N LEU A 438 15.25 -22.44 -16.84
CA LEU A 438 15.14 -22.24 -18.28
C LEU A 438 15.01 -20.75 -18.61
N VAL A 439 15.86 -20.30 -19.52
CA VAL A 439 15.54 -19.17 -20.40
C VAL A 439 14.78 -19.74 -21.59
N LYS A 440 13.59 -19.21 -21.84
CA LYS A 440 12.67 -19.67 -22.89
C LYS A 440 12.11 -18.51 -23.68
N ASP A 441 11.61 -18.81 -24.86
CA ASP A 441 10.76 -17.90 -25.63
C ASP A 441 9.52 -18.63 -26.15
N LYS A 442 8.35 -18.27 -25.61
CA LYS A 442 7.08 -18.90 -26.02
C LYS A 442 6.53 -18.41 -27.36
N THR A 443 7.08 -17.33 -27.90
CA THR A 443 6.64 -16.68 -29.15
C THR A 443 7.41 -17.15 -30.38
N ALA A 444 8.58 -17.79 -30.20
CA ALA A 444 9.32 -18.40 -31.29
C ALA A 444 8.46 -19.46 -32.02
N VAL A 445 8.39 -19.36 -33.35
CA VAL A 445 7.55 -20.23 -34.21
C VAL A 445 8.36 -21.07 -35.18
N ASP A 446 9.55 -20.62 -35.60
CA ASP A 446 10.48 -21.36 -36.46
C ASP A 446 11.90 -20.77 -36.37
N ASP A 447 12.86 -21.37 -37.08
CA ASP A 447 14.27 -20.96 -37.14
C ASP A 447 14.50 -19.57 -37.78
N TYR A 448 13.47 -18.96 -38.41
CA TYR A 448 13.54 -17.62 -39.02
C TYR A 448 12.85 -16.55 -38.15
N ASN A 449 11.82 -16.92 -37.40
CA ASN A 449 11.07 -16.11 -36.44
C ASN A 449 11.44 -16.53 -35.01
N GLN A 450 12.69 -16.25 -34.67
CA GLN A 450 13.43 -16.81 -33.52
C GLN A 450 13.04 -16.21 -32.16
N GLY A 451 11.91 -15.50 -32.08
CA GLY A 451 11.47 -14.81 -30.86
C GLY A 451 12.47 -13.77 -30.39
N GLY A 452 12.54 -13.60 -29.07
CA GLY A 452 13.46 -12.78 -28.31
C GLY A 452 14.79 -13.48 -28.05
N LYS A 453 15.84 -12.69 -27.84
CA LYS A 453 17.21 -13.18 -27.68
C LYS A 453 17.97 -12.48 -26.57
N ILE A 454 18.97 -13.16 -26.03
CA ILE A 454 20.00 -12.53 -25.17
C ILE A 454 21.20 -12.20 -26.05
N ILE A 455 21.61 -10.93 -26.04
CA ILE A 455 22.61 -10.37 -26.94
C ILE A 455 23.80 -9.88 -26.12
N ALA A 456 25.02 -10.13 -26.59
CA ALA A 456 26.24 -9.50 -26.08
C ALA A 456 26.98 -8.85 -27.25
N ASN A 457 27.04 -7.52 -27.24
CA ASN A 457 27.59 -6.73 -28.34
C ASN A 457 29.03 -6.29 -28.07
N ASN A 458 29.84 -6.20 -29.14
CA ASN A 458 31.19 -5.66 -29.13
C ASN A 458 32.10 -6.25 -28.04
N ARG A 459 32.11 -7.58 -27.93
CA ARG A 459 32.87 -8.32 -26.90
C ARG A 459 34.28 -8.60 -27.35
N ALA A 460 35.24 -8.09 -26.60
CA ALA A 460 36.65 -8.38 -26.81
C ALA A 460 36.91 -9.86 -26.54
N VAL A 461 37.53 -10.53 -27.52
CA VAL A 461 38.01 -11.90 -27.37
C VAL A 461 39.50 -11.86 -27.07
N THR A 462 39.91 -12.64 -26.07
CA THR A 462 41.33 -12.90 -25.76
C THR A 462 41.56 -14.40 -25.72
N ASN A 463 42.82 -14.81 -25.81
CA ASN A 463 43.23 -16.22 -25.75
C ASN A 463 42.89 -16.93 -24.42
N THR A 464 42.38 -16.19 -23.41
CA THR A 464 41.96 -16.74 -22.11
C THR A 464 40.44 -16.78 -21.91
N VAL A 465 39.62 -16.28 -22.85
CA VAL A 465 38.15 -16.27 -22.66
C VAL A 465 37.55 -17.64 -22.95
N THR A 466 37.07 -18.31 -21.90
CA THR A 466 36.46 -19.64 -22.01
C THR A 466 34.93 -19.64 -22.08
N ASN A 467 34.25 -18.52 -21.77
CA ASN A 467 32.81 -18.36 -21.94
C ASN A 467 32.48 -16.88 -22.16
N LEU A 468 32.08 -16.52 -23.37
CA LEU A 468 31.77 -15.13 -23.70
C LEU A 468 30.42 -14.70 -23.10
N SER A 469 30.50 -13.84 -22.09
CA SER A 469 29.34 -13.22 -21.41
C SER A 469 28.35 -14.22 -20.82
N GLY A 470 28.78 -15.46 -20.52
CA GLY A 470 27.90 -16.50 -19.99
C GLY A 470 26.98 -17.17 -21.01
N LEU A 471 27.16 -16.89 -22.31
CA LEU A 471 26.28 -17.38 -23.38
C LEU A 471 26.68 -18.77 -23.93
N GLY A 472 27.71 -19.41 -23.35
CA GLY A 472 28.10 -20.78 -23.70
C GLY A 472 28.98 -20.90 -24.95
N ILE A 473 29.43 -19.77 -25.52
CA ILE A 473 30.41 -19.77 -26.62
C ILE A 473 31.83 -19.70 -26.06
N VAL A 474 32.63 -20.69 -26.41
CA VAL A 474 34.06 -20.78 -26.12
C VAL A 474 34.83 -20.40 -27.38
N LEU A 475 35.60 -19.30 -27.35
CA LEU A 475 36.53 -18.94 -28.42
C LEU A 475 37.95 -18.96 -27.88
N SER A 476 38.68 -20.06 -28.10
CA SER A 476 40.12 -20.11 -27.90
C SER A 476 40.83 -19.59 -29.16
N ASP A 477 41.84 -18.73 -28.99
CA ASP A 477 42.79 -18.30 -30.04
C ASP A 477 42.41 -17.12 -30.96
N ALA A 478 41.43 -16.29 -30.59
CA ALA A 478 41.19 -15.00 -31.24
C ALA A 478 41.72 -13.86 -30.36
N THR A 479 42.85 -13.25 -30.72
CA THR A 479 43.34 -12.03 -30.06
C THR A 479 43.13 -10.83 -30.99
N GLY A 480 42.56 -9.75 -30.47
CA GLY A 480 42.41 -8.49 -31.21
C GLY A 480 41.13 -8.32 -32.03
N TYR A 481 40.10 -9.16 -31.82
CA TYR A 481 38.80 -9.04 -32.47
C TYR A 481 37.68 -8.79 -31.45
N ASN A 482 36.67 -8.03 -31.87
CA ASN A 482 35.40 -7.90 -31.16
C ASN A 482 34.33 -8.70 -31.88
N VAL A 483 33.48 -9.39 -31.11
CA VAL A 483 32.38 -10.20 -31.64
C VAL A 483 31.02 -9.76 -31.10
N ASN A 484 29.97 -10.03 -31.86
CA ASN A 484 28.59 -9.95 -31.40
C ASN A 484 28.06 -11.38 -31.25
N ILE A 485 27.41 -11.67 -30.13
CA ILE A 485 26.89 -13.00 -29.82
C ILE A 485 25.41 -12.89 -29.50
N GLU A 486 24.63 -13.79 -30.06
CA GLU A 486 23.20 -13.91 -29.81
C GLU A 486 22.90 -15.33 -29.33
N ARG A 487 22.26 -15.45 -28.16
CA ARG A 487 21.70 -16.70 -27.67
C ARG A 487 20.19 -16.66 -27.84
N MET A 488 19.69 -17.60 -28.64
CA MET A 488 18.28 -17.73 -29.01
C MET A 488 17.69 -18.95 -28.30
N HIS A 489 16.39 -18.90 -28.03
CA HIS A 489 15.70 -19.91 -27.24
C HIS A 489 14.43 -20.34 -27.97
N TYR A 490 14.28 -21.65 -28.17
CA TYR A 490 13.07 -22.26 -28.73
C TYR A 490 12.16 -22.78 -27.62
N ARG A 491 10.90 -23.06 -27.96
CA ARG A 491 9.85 -23.50 -27.04
C ARG A 491 10.20 -24.71 -26.17
#